data_AF-A0A2H1W7I0-F1
#
_entry.id   AF-A0A2H1W7I0-F1
#
_cell.length_a   1.000
_cell.length_b   1.000
_cell.length_c   1.000
_cell.angle_alpha   90.00
_cell.angle_beta   90.00
_cell.angle_gamma   90.00
#
_symmetry.space_group_name_H-M   'P 1'
#
loop_
_entity.id
_entity.type
_entity.pdbx_description
1 polymer ?
#
loop_
_entity_poly.entity_id
_entity_poly.type
_entity_poly.pdbx_seq_one_letter_code
_entity_poly.pdbx_strand_id
1 'polypeptide(L)'
;VEYLEYMGLVVYEGREPKDNFKGSASLGIMMANAAGGIWIGHTVPGFPDLKPEAPIFPPEELKNGHMLMCLTLDLATLNSLAIAIKQTEPSVPRINIPVKLKSYLPEWGNLMVPDKPVKISKTSVRKTKVLHFVTRDKSLRGLILARSPGDTRCLYKSFAKTKGIVMDVYGHKEHNALVECDRKYSIRNINSVALKFTDQEVYYITNSSDSMGFAVSTGGAWQRSGISKHQYWMCTGNIENQPLSAKGGIVACASNFQIWRAFDILKVTEPQCPPLDIADL
;
A
#
# COMPACT_ATOMS: atom_id res chain seq x y z
N VAL A 1 9.86 7.89 -33.51
CA VAL A 1 10.56 6.77 -32.82
C VAL A 1 9.52 5.99 -32.03
N GLU A 2 9.35 4.72 -32.37
CA GLU A 2 8.35 3.74 -31.90
C GLU A 2 8.50 3.35 -30.41
N TYR A 3 8.61 4.31 -29.50
CA TYR A 3 8.79 3.98 -28.08
C TYR A 3 7.62 3.15 -27.51
N LEU A 4 6.43 3.33 -28.07
CA LEU A 4 5.23 2.54 -27.77
C LEU A 4 5.33 1.06 -28.16
N GLU A 5 6.28 0.65 -29.00
CA GLU A 5 6.53 -0.76 -29.34
C GLU A 5 7.43 -1.49 -28.35
N TYR A 6 8.10 -0.75 -27.47
CA TYR A 6 9.08 -1.30 -26.52
C TYR A 6 8.71 -1.02 -25.06
N MET A 7 7.68 -0.21 -24.82
CA MET A 7 7.19 0.11 -23.48
C MET A 7 5.77 -0.43 -23.25
N GLY A 8 5.64 -1.33 -22.29
CA GLY A 8 4.37 -1.68 -21.68
C GLY A 8 3.94 -0.62 -20.67
N LEU A 9 2.64 -0.32 -20.62
CA LEU A 9 2.03 0.60 -19.67
C LEU A 9 0.73 0.02 -19.14
N VAL A 10 0.53 0.07 -17.82
CA VAL A 10 -0.75 -0.15 -17.15
C VAL A 10 -0.98 1.02 -16.20
N VAL A 11 -2.14 1.64 -16.30
CA VAL A 11 -2.66 2.59 -15.30
C VAL A 11 -3.91 1.96 -14.73
N TYR A 12 -3.96 1.84 -13.40
CA TYR A 12 -5.11 1.30 -12.70
C TYR A 12 -5.56 2.26 -11.60
N GLU A 13 -6.87 2.30 -11.41
CA GLU A 13 -7.58 3.27 -10.59
C GLU A 13 -8.56 2.58 -9.65
N GLY A 14 -8.95 3.34 -8.62
CA GLY A 14 -9.97 2.92 -7.69
C GLY A 14 -11.28 2.66 -8.42
N ARG A 15 -12.12 1.83 -7.82
CA ARG A 15 -13.47 1.55 -8.32
C ARG A 15 -14.44 1.78 -7.19
N GLU A 16 -15.43 2.63 -7.43
CA GLU A 16 -16.46 2.87 -6.42
C GLU A 16 -17.34 1.62 -6.20
N PRO A 17 -17.87 1.44 -4.98
CA PRO A 17 -18.80 0.36 -4.70
C PRO A 17 -20.04 0.49 -5.58
N LYS A 18 -20.52 -0.64 -6.11
CA LYS A 18 -21.74 -0.68 -6.93
C LYS A 18 -22.44 -2.02 -6.74
N ASP A 19 -23.73 -1.99 -6.42
CA ASP A 19 -24.53 -3.19 -6.15
C ASP A 19 -23.85 -4.11 -5.11
N ASN A 20 -23.55 -5.36 -5.48
CA ASN A 20 -22.87 -6.34 -4.63
C ASN A 20 -21.33 -6.21 -4.61
N PHE A 21 -20.76 -5.26 -5.35
CA PHE A 21 -19.32 -5.03 -5.41
C PHE A 21 -18.90 -3.98 -4.38
N LYS A 22 -17.93 -4.34 -3.51
CA LYS A 22 -17.47 -3.49 -2.40
C LYS A 22 -16.49 -2.38 -2.79
N GLY A 23 -16.08 -2.31 -4.06
CA GLY A 23 -15.14 -1.29 -4.54
C GLY A 23 -13.68 -1.75 -4.50
N SER A 24 -12.80 -0.95 -5.11
CA SER A 24 -11.35 -1.06 -5.04
C SER A 24 -10.78 0.31 -4.69
N ALA A 25 -9.75 0.32 -3.85
CA ALA A 25 -9.00 1.50 -3.48
C ALA A 25 -7.62 1.54 -4.16
N SER A 26 -7.23 0.50 -4.90
CA SER A 26 -5.89 0.39 -5.45
C SER A 26 -5.68 1.35 -6.61
N LEU A 27 -4.66 2.20 -6.50
CA LEU A 27 -4.21 3.14 -7.53
C LEU A 27 -2.74 2.85 -7.88
N GLY A 28 -2.38 2.99 -9.15
CA GLY A 28 -0.99 2.88 -9.55
C GLY A 28 -0.70 2.77 -11.03
N ILE A 29 0.59 2.75 -11.31
CA ILE A 29 1.16 2.72 -12.66
C ILE A 29 2.18 1.59 -12.71
N MET A 30 2.14 0.78 -13.76
CA MET A 30 3.22 -0.13 -14.11
C MET A 30 3.76 0.21 -15.49
N MET A 31 5.08 0.32 -15.61
CA MET A 31 5.77 0.50 -16.88
C MET A 31 6.83 -0.58 -17.04
N ALA A 32 6.99 -1.13 -18.23
CA ALA A 32 7.92 -2.22 -18.48
C ALA A 32 8.60 -2.10 -19.84
N ASN A 33 9.84 -2.56 -19.94
CA ASN A 33 10.54 -2.83 -21.19
C ASN A 33 11.33 -4.14 -21.06
N ALA A 34 12.09 -4.53 -22.09
CA ALA A 34 12.83 -5.80 -22.08
C ALA A 34 13.84 -5.94 -20.93
N ALA A 35 14.25 -4.85 -20.27
CA ALA A 35 15.25 -4.85 -19.20
C ALA A 35 14.65 -4.91 -17.77
N GLY A 36 13.34 -4.77 -17.61
CA GLY A 36 12.69 -4.65 -16.32
C GLY A 36 11.51 -3.67 -16.36
N GLY A 37 11.15 -3.14 -15.21
CA GLY A 37 10.16 -2.07 -15.17
C GLY A 37 10.03 -1.42 -13.82
N ILE A 38 9.06 -0.53 -13.73
CA ILE A 38 8.75 0.22 -12.52
C ILE A 38 7.29 0.01 -12.15
N TRP A 39 7.05 -0.03 -10.85
CA TRP A 39 5.72 0.08 -10.27
C TRP A 39 5.67 1.31 -9.38
N ILE A 40 4.64 2.14 -9.60
CA ILE A 40 4.31 3.29 -8.77
C ILE A 40 2.98 2.99 -8.10
N GLY A 41 2.98 2.74 -6.79
CA GLY A 41 1.77 2.75 -5.97
C GLY A 41 1.59 4.13 -5.34
N HIS A 42 0.38 4.70 -5.39
CA HIS A 42 0.12 6.05 -4.89
C HIS A 42 -1.26 6.26 -4.28
N THR A 43 -1.44 7.31 -3.49
CA THR A 43 -2.75 7.69 -2.94
C THR A 43 -3.47 8.79 -3.71
N VAL A 44 -2.92 9.25 -4.84
CA VAL A 44 -3.46 10.37 -5.65
C VAL A 44 -4.60 9.90 -6.57
N PRO A 45 -5.87 10.28 -6.35
CA PRO A 45 -6.98 9.92 -7.24
C PRO A 45 -6.82 10.55 -8.62
N GLY A 46 -7.09 9.76 -9.68
CA GLY A 46 -7.04 10.25 -11.06
C GLY A 46 -5.63 10.53 -11.59
N PHE A 47 -4.59 10.11 -10.86
CA PHE A 47 -3.20 10.24 -11.30
C PHE A 47 -2.74 9.02 -12.10
N PRO A 48 -2.11 9.23 -13.26
CA PRO A 48 -1.94 10.52 -13.92
C PRO A 48 -3.22 10.94 -14.64
N ASP A 49 -3.47 12.25 -14.75
CA ASP A 49 -4.54 12.71 -15.62
C ASP A 49 -4.09 12.50 -17.08
N LEU A 50 -4.79 11.59 -17.75
CA LEU A 50 -4.52 11.19 -19.14
C LEU A 50 -5.38 11.97 -20.15
N LYS A 51 -6.22 12.92 -19.73
CA LYS A 51 -7.01 13.77 -20.65
C LYS A 51 -6.16 14.75 -21.45
N PRO A 52 -5.14 15.41 -20.88
CA PRO A 52 -4.29 16.32 -21.65
C PRO A 52 -3.34 15.56 -22.59
N GLU A 53 -2.69 16.29 -23.50
CA GLU A 53 -1.69 15.71 -24.43
C GLU A 53 -0.49 15.08 -23.69
N ALA A 54 -0.19 15.56 -22.49
CA ALA A 54 0.83 15.03 -21.61
C ALA A 54 0.21 14.61 -20.26
N PRO A 55 0.64 13.49 -19.66
CA PRO A 55 0.19 13.10 -18.32
C PRO A 55 0.58 14.17 -17.29
N ILE A 56 -0.40 14.67 -16.52
CA ILE A 56 -0.16 15.67 -15.46
C ILE A 56 -0.60 15.17 -14.09
N PHE A 57 -0.11 15.85 -13.06
CA PHE A 57 -0.63 15.69 -11.71
C PHE A 57 -2.00 16.40 -11.59
N PRO A 58 -3.04 15.75 -11.04
CA PRO A 58 -4.37 16.33 -10.89
C PRO A 58 -4.34 17.64 -10.08
N PRO A 59 -4.77 18.79 -10.64
CA PRO A 59 -4.74 20.08 -9.93
C PRO A 59 -5.55 20.10 -8.63
N GLU A 60 -6.65 19.34 -8.56
CA GLU A 60 -7.54 19.22 -7.41
C GLU A 60 -6.86 18.58 -6.19
N GLU A 61 -5.80 17.80 -6.41
CA GLU A 61 -5.06 17.06 -5.38
C GLU A 61 -3.83 17.82 -4.86
N LEU A 62 -3.49 18.99 -5.42
CA LEU A 62 -2.33 19.80 -5.00
C LEU A 62 -2.39 20.28 -3.54
N LYS A 63 -3.60 20.37 -2.99
CA LYS A 63 -3.86 20.80 -1.60
C LYS A 63 -3.86 19.64 -0.59
N ASN A 64 -3.79 18.40 -1.07
CA ASN A 64 -3.86 17.20 -0.25
C ASN A 64 -2.46 16.58 -0.11
N GLY A 65 -2.22 15.93 1.02
CA GLY A 65 -1.06 15.09 1.25
C GLY A 65 -1.21 13.74 0.56
N HIS A 66 -0.17 13.34 -0.17
CA HIS A 66 -0.14 12.05 -0.85
C HIS A 66 1.15 11.29 -0.61
N MET A 67 1.02 9.97 -0.71
CA MET A 67 2.12 9.04 -0.65
C MET A 67 2.30 8.39 -2.00
N LEU A 68 3.55 8.36 -2.48
CA LEU A 68 3.94 7.69 -3.71
C LEU A 68 5.14 6.82 -3.41
N MET A 69 5.11 5.57 -3.86
CA MET A 69 6.22 4.65 -3.79
C MET A 69 6.54 4.12 -5.18
N CYS A 70 7.77 4.34 -5.63
CA CYS A 70 8.27 3.88 -6.93
C CYS A 70 9.33 2.79 -6.72
N LEU A 71 9.07 1.59 -7.23
CA LEU A 71 9.98 0.45 -7.17
C LEU A 71 10.45 0.06 -8.56
N THR A 72 11.76 -0.04 -8.76
CA THR A 72 12.34 -0.66 -9.96
C THR A 72 12.47 -2.17 -9.74
N LEU A 73 11.77 -2.94 -10.56
CA LEU A 73 11.62 -4.39 -10.43
C LEU A 73 12.09 -5.09 -11.71
N ASP A 74 12.50 -6.35 -11.58
CA ASP A 74 12.67 -7.20 -12.77
C ASP A 74 11.31 -7.53 -13.40
N LEU A 75 11.33 -7.98 -14.66
CA LEU A 75 10.12 -8.28 -15.41
C LEU A 75 9.26 -9.37 -14.76
N ALA A 76 9.87 -10.39 -14.14
CA ALA A 76 9.16 -11.50 -13.54
C ALA A 76 8.38 -11.07 -12.28
N THR A 77 9.00 -10.27 -11.42
CA THR A 77 8.39 -9.69 -10.23
C THR A 77 7.29 -8.70 -10.60
N LEU A 78 7.54 -7.86 -11.61
CA LEU A 78 6.54 -6.91 -12.13
C LEU A 78 5.34 -7.62 -12.79
N ASN A 79 5.56 -8.72 -13.50
CA ASN A 79 4.49 -9.56 -14.02
C ASN A 79 3.69 -10.22 -12.87
N SER A 80 4.38 -10.72 -11.85
CA SER A 80 3.73 -11.30 -10.66
C SER A 80 2.92 -10.28 -9.88
N LEU A 81 3.32 -9.00 -9.91
CA LEU A 81 2.56 -7.91 -9.29
C LEU A 81 1.18 -7.73 -9.93
N ALA A 82 1.01 -7.96 -11.23
CA ALA A 82 -0.30 -7.92 -11.89
C ALA A 82 -1.30 -8.92 -11.28
N ILE A 83 -0.83 -10.05 -10.74
CA ILE A 83 -1.66 -11.03 -10.03
C ILE A 83 -2.20 -10.45 -8.70
N ALA A 84 -1.38 -9.65 -8.01
CA ALA A 84 -1.75 -8.97 -6.77
C ALA A 84 -2.68 -7.78 -7.04
N ILE A 85 -2.41 -7.00 -8.09
CA ILE A 85 -3.30 -5.91 -8.53
C ILE A 85 -4.66 -6.46 -8.96
N LYS A 86 -4.70 -7.54 -9.74
CA LYS A 86 -5.97 -8.20 -10.12
C LYS A 86 -6.80 -8.63 -8.92
N GLN A 87 -6.15 -9.01 -7.82
CA GLN A 87 -6.84 -9.41 -6.58
C GLN A 87 -7.68 -8.28 -5.99
N THR A 88 -7.25 -7.02 -6.14
CA THR A 88 -7.95 -5.85 -5.60
C THR A 88 -9.12 -5.40 -6.47
N GLU A 89 -9.23 -5.93 -7.69
CA GLU A 89 -10.28 -5.61 -8.68
C GLU A 89 -10.39 -4.10 -8.99
N PRO A 90 -9.28 -3.42 -9.36
CA PRO A 90 -9.32 -2.00 -9.75
C PRO A 90 -9.93 -1.80 -11.14
N SER A 91 -10.23 -0.55 -11.48
CA SER A 91 -10.44 -0.15 -12.87
C SER A 91 -9.09 -0.07 -13.59
N VAL A 92 -9.04 -0.38 -14.88
CA VAL A 92 -7.81 -0.31 -15.68
C VAL A 92 -8.06 0.57 -16.91
N PRO A 93 -8.09 1.91 -16.75
CA PRO A 93 -8.41 2.84 -17.84
C PRO A 93 -7.41 2.79 -19.00
N ARG A 94 -6.15 2.44 -18.73
CA ARG A 94 -5.12 2.34 -19.76
C ARG A 94 -4.30 1.07 -19.58
N ILE A 95 -4.23 0.29 -20.66
CA ILE A 95 -3.33 -0.85 -20.77
C ILE A 95 -2.79 -0.94 -22.19
N ASN A 96 -1.47 -1.02 -22.31
CA ASN A 96 -0.74 -1.24 -23.55
C ASN A 96 0.32 -2.31 -23.30
N ILE A 97 0.26 -3.41 -24.04
CA ILE A 97 1.25 -4.48 -23.99
C ILE A 97 1.81 -4.65 -25.42
N PRO A 98 2.99 -4.09 -25.71
CA PRO A 98 3.62 -4.25 -27.00
C PRO A 98 3.84 -5.72 -27.34
N VAL A 99 3.79 -6.07 -28.63
CA VAL A 99 3.95 -7.46 -29.10
C VAL A 99 5.21 -8.12 -28.54
N LYS A 100 6.31 -7.36 -28.49
CA LYS A 100 7.61 -7.82 -27.97
C LYS A 100 7.61 -8.16 -26.47
N LEU A 101 6.67 -7.64 -25.70
CA LEU A 101 6.55 -7.86 -24.26
C LEU A 101 5.46 -8.87 -23.87
N LYS A 102 4.57 -9.25 -24.80
CA LYS A 102 3.41 -10.12 -24.49
C LYS A 102 3.80 -11.45 -23.86
N SER A 103 4.86 -12.10 -24.35
CA SER A 103 5.34 -13.38 -23.81
C SER A 103 5.96 -13.26 -22.41
N TYR A 104 6.50 -12.08 -22.07
CA TYR A 104 7.13 -11.80 -20.78
C TYR A 104 6.15 -11.28 -19.73
N LEU A 105 5.03 -10.70 -20.17
CA LEU A 105 4.00 -10.09 -19.32
C LEU A 105 2.61 -10.74 -19.50
N PRO A 106 2.47 -12.08 -19.40
CA PRO A 106 1.19 -12.75 -19.60
C PRO A 106 0.12 -12.31 -18.59
N GLU A 107 0.50 -11.96 -17.36
CA GLU A 107 -0.43 -11.57 -16.31
C GLU A 107 -0.98 -10.16 -16.51
N TRP A 108 -0.30 -9.32 -17.29
CA TRP A 108 -0.84 -8.02 -17.67
C TRP A 108 -2.06 -8.19 -18.58
N GLY A 109 -2.04 -9.17 -19.49
CA GLY A 109 -3.22 -9.49 -20.32
C GLY A 109 -4.43 -9.90 -19.48
N ASN A 110 -4.20 -10.49 -18.31
CA ASN A 110 -5.25 -10.88 -17.37
C ASN A 110 -5.92 -9.70 -16.65
N LEU A 111 -5.37 -8.48 -16.74
CA LEU A 111 -5.97 -7.24 -16.25
C LEU A 111 -6.98 -6.64 -17.25
N MET A 112 -6.93 -7.04 -18.53
CA MET A 112 -7.80 -6.53 -19.60
C MET A 112 -9.23 -7.10 -19.56
N VAL A 113 -9.58 -7.93 -18.57
CA VAL A 113 -10.85 -8.65 -18.54
C VAL A 113 -11.99 -7.68 -18.15
N PRO A 114 -13.00 -7.46 -19.02
CA PRO A 114 -14.08 -6.50 -18.75
C PRO A 114 -14.98 -6.95 -17.61
N ASP A 115 -15.78 -6.00 -17.13
CA ASP A 115 -16.95 -6.11 -16.24
C ASP A 115 -17.99 -7.18 -16.66
N LYS A 116 -17.59 -8.45 -16.79
CA LYS A 116 -18.55 -9.53 -16.56
C LYS A 116 -18.87 -9.47 -15.07
N PRO A 117 -20.15 -9.51 -14.66
CA PRO A 117 -20.47 -9.67 -13.25
C PRO A 117 -19.69 -10.89 -12.80
N VAL A 118 -18.69 -10.67 -11.95
CA VAL A 118 -17.97 -11.76 -11.29
C VAL A 118 -19.09 -12.58 -10.70
N LYS A 119 -19.29 -13.82 -11.20
CA LYS A 119 -20.25 -14.75 -10.59
C LYS A 119 -19.82 -14.78 -9.14
N ILE A 120 -20.66 -14.20 -8.29
CA ILE A 120 -20.41 -14.08 -6.86
C ILE A 120 -20.17 -15.51 -6.41
N SER A 121 -18.91 -15.85 -6.14
CA SER A 121 -18.65 -17.01 -5.30
C SER A 121 -19.20 -16.58 -3.96
N LYS A 122 -20.44 -16.98 -3.68
CA LYS A 122 -21.20 -16.63 -2.47
C LYS A 122 -20.54 -17.19 -1.18
N THR A 123 -19.28 -17.64 -1.23
CA THR A 123 -18.73 -18.47 -0.15
C THR A 123 -17.21 -18.47 0.00
N SER A 124 -16.42 -17.68 -0.75
CA SER A 124 -14.96 -17.68 -0.54
C SER A 124 -14.36 -16.28 -0.60
N VAL A 125 -14.13 -15.70 0.58
CA VAL A 125 -13.13 -14.64 0.75
C VAL A 125 -11.81 -15.19 0.20
N ARG A 126 -11.33 -14.64 -0.93
CA ARG A 126 -10.02 -15.05 -1.46
C ARG A 126 -8.96 -14.70 -0.42
N LYS A 127 -8.04 -15.64 -0.14
CA LYS A 127 -6.91 -15.38 0.78
C LYS A 127 -6.11 -14.18 0.27
N THR A 128 -5.70 -13.30 1.19
CA THR A 128 -4.76 -12.19 0.91
C THR A 128 -3.56 -12.73 0.13
N LYS A 129 -3.24 -12.09 -1.00
CA LYS A 129 -2.05 -12.44 -1.76
C LYS A 129 -0.85 -11.73 -1.17
N VAL A 130 0.26 -12.47 -1.04
CA VAL A 130 1.54 -11.94 -0.57
C VAL A 130 2.53 -12.10 -1.71
N LEU A 131 3.11 -10.99 -2.15
CA LEU A 131 4.17 -10.98 -3.15
C LEU A 131 5.44 -10.44 -2.50
N HIS A 132 6.48 -11.25 -2.41
CA HIS A 132 7.80 -10.77 -2.03
C HIS A 132 8.45 -10.06 -3.22
N PHE A 133 9.18 -8.98 -2.94
CA PHE A 133 9.96 -8.29 -3.95
C PHE A 133 11.37 -8.00 -3.46
N VAL A 134 12.27 -7.87 -4.43
CA VAL A 134 13.60 -7.30 -4.30
C VAL A 134 13.74 -6.31 -5.44
N THR A 135 14.21 -5.10 -5.16
CA THR A 135 14.47 -4.13 -6.23
C THR A 135 15.58 -4.64 -7.14
N ARG A 136 15.60 -4.17 -8.39
CA ARG A 136 16.53 -4.65 -9.41
C ARG A 136 18.00 -4.49 -8.99
N ASP A 137 18.33 -3.41 -8.29
CA ASP A 137 19.65 -3.14 -7.72
C ASP A 137 19.93 -3.89 -6.40
N LYS A 138 18.94 -4.63 -5.89
CA LYS A 138 18.95 -5.41 -4.64
C LYS A 138 19.11 -4.55 -3.37
N SER A 139 18.94 -3.23 -3.47
CA SER A 139 19.09 -2.32 -2.33
C SER A 139 17.89 -2.38 -1.37
N LEU A 140 16.72 -2.78 -1.85
CA LEU A 140 15.50 -2.83 -1.09
C LEU A 140 14.80 -4.18 -1.23
N ARG A 141 14.28 -4.68 -0.11
CA ARG A 141 13.49 -5.91 -0.05
C ARG A 141 12.20 -5.64 0.70
N GLY A 142 11.16 -6.33 0.31
CA GLY A 142 9.87 -6.15 0.95
C GLY A 142 8.84 -7.15 0.51
N LEU A 143 7.60 -6.79 0.79
CA LEU A 143 6.46 -7.55 0.33
C LEU A 143 5.26 -6.64 0.10
N ILE A 144 4.38 -7.10 -0.79
CA ILE A 144 3.14 -6.46 -1.16
C ILE A 144 2.02 -7.40 -0.74
N LEU A 145 1.09 -6.88 0.06
CA LEU A 145 -0.13 -7.56 0.50
C LEU A 145 -1.29 -7.01 -0.30
N ALA A 146 -2.06 -7.89 -0.94
CA ALA A 146 -3.26 -7.52 -1.67
C ALA A 146 -4.50 -8.24 -1.12
N ARG A 147 -5.52 -7.47 -0.74
CA ARG A 147 -6.83 -8.00 -0.33
C ARG A 147 -7.88 -7.79 -1.41
N SER A 148 -8.83 -8.71 -1.49
CA SER A 148 -9.98 -8.58 -2.39
C SER A 148 -11.08 -7.71 -1.79
N PRO A 149 -11.94 -7.14 -2.65
CA PRO A 149 -13.18 -6.51 -2.20
C PRO A 149 -14.02 -7.48 -1.35
N GLY A 150 -14.50 -7.03 -0.19
CA GLY A 150 -15.24 -7.84 0.78
C GLY A 150 -14.38 -8.57 1.82
N ASP A 151 -13.05 -8.55 1.69
CA ASP A 151 -12.15 -9.06 2.74
C ASP A 151 -12.09 -8.08 3.92
N THR A 152 -12.52 -8.53 5.10
CA THR A 152 -12.61 -7.72 6.32
C THR A 152 -11.32 -7.69 7.12
N ARG A 153 -10.25 -8.37 6.66
CA ARG A 153 -8.96 -8.37 7.37
C ARG A 153 -8.21 -7.06 7.15
N CYS A 154 -7.66 -6.53 8.24
CA CYS A 154 -6.68 -5.45 8.19
C CYS A 154 -5.33 -6.00 7.70
N LEU A 155 -4.77 -5.38 6.65
CA LEU A 155 -3.48 -5.77 6.09
C LEU A 155 -2.32 -5.48 7.05
N TYR A 156 -2.35 -4.34 7.77
CA TYR A 156 -1.35 -4.01 8.79
C TYR A 156 -1.36 -5.01 9.94
N LYS A 157 -2.54 -5.36 10.46
CA LYS A 157 -2.69 -6.38 11.51
C LYS A 157 -2.19 -7.74 11.04
N SER A 158 -2.54 -8.13 9.81
CA SER A 158 -2.09 -9.40 9.22
C SER A 158 -0.57 -9.45 9.05
N PHE A 159 0.04 -8.33 8.64
CA PHE A 159 1.48 -8.18 8.54
C PHE A 159 2.16 -8.30 9.90
N ALA A 160 1.73 -7.50 10.88
CA ALA A 160 2.26 -7.49 12.24
C ALA A 160 2.21 -8.88 12.87
N LYS A 161 1.07 -9.58 12.73
CA LYS A 161 0.89 -10.97 13.20
C LYS A 161 1.88 -11.93 12.56
N THR A 162 2.06 -11.86 11.24
CA THR A 162 2.97 -12.75 10.51
C THR A 162 4.43 -12.50 10.89
N LYS A 163 4.78 -11.25 11.20
CA LYS A 163 6.14 -10.86 11.61
C LYS A 163 6.38 -10.98 13.12
N GLY A 164 5.35 -11.10 13.94
CA GLY A 164 5.47 -11.09 15.41
C GLY A 164 6.00 -9.75 15.93
N ILE A 165 5.54 -8.63 15.37
CA ILE A 165 6.03 -7.28 15.67
C ILE A 165 4.90 -6.35 16.11
N VAL A 166 5.26 -5.24 16.73
CA VAL A 166 4.35 -4.12 16.95
C VAL A 166 4.50 -3.13 15.80
N MET A 167 3.38 -2.64 15.28
CA MET A 167 3.34 -1.60 14.25
C MET A 167 2.59 -0.38 14.78
N ASP A 168 3.15 0.80 14.55
CA ASP A 168 2.47 2.09 14.72
C ASP A 168 1.88 2.50 13.40
N VAL A 169 0.58 2.80 13.37
CA VAL A 169 -0.18 3.09 12.15
C VAL A 169 -0.75 4.49 12.24
N TYR A 170 -0.46 5.32 11.25
CA TYR A 170 -1.06 6.64 11.05
C TYR A 170 -2.08 6.58 9.91
N GLY A 171 -3.17 7.35 10.01
CA GLY A 171 -4.13 7.49 8.92
C GLY A 171 -5.07 6.29 8.68
N HIS A 172 -5.12 5.29 9.56
CA HIS A 172 -5.97 4.10 9.36
C HIS A 172 -7.16 4.05 10.32
N LYS A 173 -8.36 4.37 9.82
CA LYS A 173 -9.58 4.52 10.64
C LYS A 173 -9.95 3.27 11.46
N GLU A 174 -9.58 2.08 11.01
CA GLU A 174 -9.85 0.81 11.73
C GLU A 174 -9.15 0.72 13.09
N HIS A 175 -8.13 1.56 13.35
CA HIS A 175 -7.33 1.52 14.56
C HIS A 175 -7.56 2.73 15.48
N ASN A 176 -8.44 3.66 15.13
CA ASN A 176 -8.71 4.88 15.92
C ASN A 176 -9.21 4.59 17.35
N ALA A 177 -9.74 3.39 17.63
CA ALA A 177 -10.33 3.03 18.92
C ALA A 177 -9.62 1.88 19.66
N LEU A 178 -8.63 1.22 19.06
CA LEU A 178 -8.08 -0.04 19.58
C LEU A 178 -6.55 -0.02 19.53
N VAL A 179 -5.92 0.26 20.67
CA VAL A 179 -4.53 -0.17 20.90
C VAL A 179 -4.60 -1.63 21.32
N GLU A 180 -4.42 -2.55 20.38
CA GLU A 180 -4.42 -3.99 20.68
C GLU A 180 -3.04 -4.40 21.20
N CYS A 181 -2.87 -4.44 22.52
CA CYS A 181 -1.58 -4.70 23.17
C CYS A 181 -1.35 -6.20 23.52
N ASP A 182 -1.34 -7.07 22.52
CA ASP A 182 -0.93 -8.49 22.67
C ASP A 182 0.61 -8.59 22.79
N ARG A 183 1.12 -9.54 23.58
CA ARG A 183 2.58 -9.78 23.74
C ARG A 183 3.23 -10.31 22.47
N LYS A 184 2.46 -10.95 21.57
CA LYS A 184 2.96 -11.54 20.31
C LYS A 184 3.15 -10.52 19.20
N TYR A 185 2.15 -9.68 18.97
CA TYR A 185 2.15 -8.62 17.96
C TYR A 185 1.13 -7.57 18.38
N SER A 186 1.22 -6.35 17.86
CA SER A 186 0.25 -5.30 18.21
C SER A 186 0.13 -4.29 17.10
N ILE A 187 -1.02 -3.62 17.04
CA ILE A 187 -1.21 -2.42 16.24
C ILE A 187 -1.52 -1.27 17.20
N ARG A 188 -0.76 -0.17 17.07
CA ARG A 188 -0.97 1.05 17.84
C ARG A 188 -1.29 2.20 16.89
N ASN A 189 -2.23 3.05 17.25
CA ASN A 189 -2.63 4.18 16.41
C ASN A 189 -1.79 5.41 16.70
N ILE A 190 -1.37 6.11 15.65
CA ILE A 190 -0.77 7.45 15.70
C ILE A 190 -1.87 8.43 15.29
N ASN A 191 -2.16 9.42 16.14
CA ASN A 191 -3.22 10.41 15.87
C ASN A 191 -2.72 11.63 15.09
N SER A 192 -1.43 11.94 15.21
CA SER A 192 -0.79 13.09 14.57
C SER A 192 0.66 12.81 14.21
N VAL A 193 1.08 13.42 13.11
CA VAL A 193 2.47 13.45 12.65
C VAL A 193 2.95 14.89 12.53
N ALA A 194 4.26 15.10 12.60
CA ALA A 194 4.88 16.41 12.46
C ALA A 194 5.93 16.42 11.35
N LEU A 195 5.78 17.34 10.40
CA LEU A 195 6.81 17.70 9.44
C LEU A 195 7.67 18.82 10.03
N LYS A 196 8.97 18.58 10.10
CA LYS A 196 9.95 19.51 10.68
C LYS A 196 10.83 20.05 9.56
N PHE A 197 10.78 21.36 9.33
CA PHE A 197 11.56 22.03 8.31
C PHE A 197 12.82 22.70 8.90
N THR A 198 13.77 23.03 8.04
CA THR A 198 15.10 23.55 8.44
C THR A 198 15.06 24.95 9.03
N ASP A 199 13.99 25.70 8.75
CA ASP A 199 13.67 27.02 9.28
C ASP A 199 13.02 26.99 10.68
N GLN A 200 13.01 25.81 11.32
CA GLN A 200 12.38 25.56 12.63
C GLN A 200 10.84 25.58 12.62
N GLU A 201 10.21 25.67 11.46
CA GLU A 201 8.76 25.51 11.34
C GLU A 201 8.38 24.04 11.51
N VAL A 202 7.33 23.80 12.33
CA VAL A 202 6.79 22.47 12.60
C VAL A 202 5.31 22.44 12.22
N TYR A 203 4.98 21.64 11.21
CA TYR A 203 3.61 21.47 10.75
C TYR A 203 3.03 20.17 11.29
N TYR A 204 1.96 20.28 12.05
CA TYR A 204 1.23 19.12 12.57
C TYR A 204 0.14 18.71 11.59
N ILE A 205 0.11 17.42 11.26
CA ILE A 205 -0.86 16.82 10.36
C ILE A 205 -1.64 15.75 11.14
N THR A 206 -2.95 15.79 11.04
CA THR A 206 -3.87 14.85 11.68
C THR A 206 -4.74 14.15 10.63
N ASN A 207 -5.44 13.10 11.03
CA ASN A 207 -6.40 12.41 10.16
C ASN A 207 -7.60 13.29 9.74
N SER A 208 -7.76 14.49 10.31
CA SER A 208 -8.77 15.46 9.88
C SER A 208 -8.25 16.45 8.83
N SER A 209 -6.94 16.68 8.78
CA SER A 209 -6.32 17.58 7.80
C SER A 209 -5.93 16.87 6.52
N ASP A 210 -5.67 15.55 6.58
CA ASP A 210 -5.16 14.79 5.45
C ASP A 210 -5.65 13.33 5.42
N SER A 211 -5.51 12.68 4.26
CA SER A 211 -5.93 11.30 4.01
C SER A 211 -4.79 10.29 3.83
N MET A 212 -3.53 10.72 3.94
CA MET A 212 -2.39 9.82 3.87
C MET A 212 -2.31 8.92 5.09
N GLY A 213 -1.63 7.78 4.92
CA GLY A 213 -1.32 6.90 6.02
C GLY A 213 -0.09 6.06 5.74
N PHE A 214 0.49 5.60 6.82
CA PHE A 214 1.64 4.70 6.79
C PHE A 214 1.65 3.89 8.08
N ALA A 215 2.46 2.85 8.09
CA ALA A 215 2.77 2.12 9.30
C ALA A 215 4.27 1.88 9.43
N VAL A 216 4.80 2.00 10.63
CA VAL A 216 6.19 1.68 10.95
C VAL A 216 6.25 0.66 12.07
N SER A 217 7.18 -0.28 12.00
CA SER A 217 7.43 -1.18 13.13
C SER A 217 8.10 -0.46 14.29
N THR A 218 7.96 -0.96 15.50
CA THR A 218 8.77 -0.49 16.63
C THR A 218 10.19 -1.03 16.55
N GLY A 219 11.18 -0.17 16.80
CA GLY A 219 12.60 -0.48 16.62
C GLY A 219 13.53 0.02 17.74
N GLY A 220 13.05 0.88 18.64
CA GLY A 220 13.81 1.40 19.77
C GLY A 220 13.84 0.44 20.96
N ALA A 221 14.96 0.36 21.68
CA ALA A 221 15.12 -0.55 22.82
C ALA A 221 14.13 -0.27 23.96
N TRP A 222 13.61 0.96 24.06
CA TRP A 222 12.59 1.37 25.03
C TRP A 222 11.15 1.07 24.57
N GLN A 223 10.96 0.69 23.31
CA GLN A 223 9.63 0.39 22.76
C GLN A 223 9.29 -1.08 23.02
N ARG A 224 8.01 -1.35 23.26
CA ARG A 224 7.50 -2.72 23.34
C ARG A 224 7.67 -3.38 21.98
N SER A 225 8.65 -4.26 21.89
CA SER A 225 8.81 -5.14 20.74
C SER A 225 7.86 -6.34 20.87
N GLY A 226 7.36 -6.85 19.76
CA GLY A 226 6.64 -8.13 19.74
C GLY A 226 7.57 -9.28 20.10
N ILE A 227 7.16 -10.52 19.83
CA ILE A 227 8.00 -11.70 20.12
C ILE A 227 9.24 -11.81 19.22
N SER A 228 9.28 -11.08 18.11
CA SER A 228 10.40 -11.10 17.17
C SER A 228 11.45 -10.04 17.51
N LYS A 229 12.68 -10.29 17.07
CA LYS A 229 13.77 -9.30 17.13
C LYS A 229 13.38 -7.99 16.44
N HIS A 230 14.05 -6.90 16.83
CA HIS A 230 13.90 -5.59 16.19
C HIS A 230 14.03 -5.71 14.67
N GLN A 231 13.06 -5.11 13.99
CA GLN A 231 12.97 -5.05 12.54
C GLN A 231 12.55 -3.63 12.18
N TYR A 232 13.02 -3.15 11.02
CA TYR A 232 12.78 -1.80 10.55
C TYR A 232 11.93 -1.87 9.28
N TRP A 233 10.61 -1.92 9.48
CA TRP A 233 9.61 -2.00 8.42
C TRP A 233 8.87 -0.66 8.31
N MET A 234 8.77 -0.18 7.08
CA MET A 234 7.85 0.90 6.72
C MET A 234 6.85 0.34 5.72
N CYS A 235 5.57 0.61 5.95
CA CYS A 235 4.48 0.19 5.08
C CYS A 235 3.64 1.40 4.67
N THR A 236 3.17 1.40 3.44
CA THR A 236 2.17 2.35 2.92
C THR A 236 1.37 1.66 1.81
N GLY A 237 0.20 2.17 1.49
CA GLY A 237 -0.72 1.50 0.58
C GLY A 237 -1.71 2.47 -0.04
N ASN A 238 -2.85 1.91 -0.43
CA ASN A 238 -4.01 2.68 -0.89
C ASN A 238 -5.26 2.42 -0.05
N ILE A 239 -5.15 1.72 1.09
CA ILE A 239 -6.29 1.38 1.96
C ILE A 239 -6.46 2.35 3.12
N GLU A 240 -5.62 3.37 3.20
CA GLU A 240 -5.54 4.38 4.24
C GLU A 240 -6.78 5.28 4.21
N ASN A 241 -7.17 5.78 5.39
CA ASN A 241 -8.27 6.72 5.63
C ASN A 241 -9.69 6.31 5.18
N GLN A 242 -9.90 5.04 4.82
CA GLN A 242 -11.21 4.52 4.39
C GLN A 242 -11.98 3.83 5.54
N PRO A 243 -13.27 4.13 5.76
CA PRO A 243 -14.09 3.42 6.75
C PRO A 243 -14.37 1.97 6.32
N LEU A 244 -14.38 1.04 7.29
CA LEU A 244 -14.61 -0.40 7.09
C LEU A 244 -15.93 -0.70 6.37
N SER A 245 -15.87 -0.90 5.06
CA SER A 245 -16.81 -1.76 4.30
C SER A 245 -16.19 -2.37 3.03
N ALA A 246 -14.86 -2.58 3.10
CA ALA A 246 -14.03 -3.57 2.40
C ALA A 246 -13.75 -3.35 0.90
N LYS A 247 -13.31 -2.16 0.48
CA LYS A 247 -12.64 -2.02 -0.82
C LYS A 247 -11.42 -2.94 -0.91
N GLY A 248 -11.21 -3.55 -2.08
CA GLY A 248 -9.96 -4.25 -2.40
C GLY A 248 -8.80 -3.26 -2.41
N GLY A 249 -7.60 -3.69 -2.05
CA GLY A 249 -6.46 -2.77 -2.00
C GLY A 249 -5.15 -3.43 -1.63
N ILE A 250 -4.08 -2.64 -1.71
CA ILE A 250 -2.71 -3.06 -1.47
C ILE A 250 -2.08 -2.29 -0.31
N VAL A 251 -1.24 -2.98 0.44
CA VAL A 251 -0.21 -2.40 1.31
C VAL A 251 1.13 -2.97 0.89
N ALA A 252 2.12 -2.10 0.68
CA ALA A 252 3.49 -2.50 0.45
C ALA A 252 4.34 -2.16 1.67
N CYS A 253 5.16 -3.11 2.09
CA CYS A 253 6.05 -3.00 3.22
C CYS A 253 7.49 -3.24 2.78
N ALA A 254 8.39 -2.31 3.13
CA ALA A 254 9.80 -2.40 2.83
C ALA A 254 10.62 -2.48 4.12
N SER A 255 11.64 -3.35 4.13
CA SER A 255 12.56 -3.47 5.26
C SER A 255 13.82 -2.70 4.96
N ASN A 256 13.95 -1.52 5.57
CA ASN A 256 15.11 -0.66 5.42
C ASN A 256 15.15 0.35 6.58
N PHE A 257 16.29 0.44 7.26
CA PHE A 257 16.45 1.32 8.42
C PHE A 257 16.28 2.80 8.09
N GLN A 258 16.81 3.28 6.96
CA GLN A 258 16.74 4.69 6.60
C GLN A 258 15.32 5.11 6.23
N ILE A 259 14.62 4.27 5.45
CA ILE A 259 13.21 4.49 5.12
C ILE A 259 12.38 4.46 6.40
N TRP A 260 12.52 3.41 7.21
CA TRP A 260 11.82 3.32 8.49
C TRP A 260 12.04 4.55 9.36
N ARG A 261 13.30 4.97 9.53
CA ARG A 261 13.65 6.13 10.36
C ARG A 261 13.00 7.41 9.85
N ALA A 262 12.95 7.62 8.54
CA ALA A 262 12.33 8.80 7.95
C ALA A 262 10.84 8.94 8.29
N PHE A 263 10.14 7.83 8.52
CA PHE A 263 8.73 7.83 8.94
C PHE A 263 8.55 7.75 10.46
N ASP A 264 9.44 7.03 11.16
CA ASP A 264 9.39 6.91 12.62
C ASP A 264 9.57 8.26 13.33
N ILE A 265 10.42 9.15 12.79
CA ILE A 265 10.65 10.50 13.33
C ILE A 265 9.47 11.46 13.16
N LEU A 266 8.49 11.11 12.31
CA LEU A 266 7.29 11.91 12.09
C LEU A 266 6.30 11.78 13.24
N LYS A 267 6.39 10.72 14.04
CA LYS A 267 5.50 10.51 15.19
C LYS A 267 5.63 11.66 16.18
N VAL A 268 4.51 12.32 16.50
CA VAL A 268 4.48 13.37 17.53
C VAL A 268 4.58 12.74 18.93
N THR A 269 3.85 11.65 19.15
CA THR A 269 3.85 10.90 20.40
C THR A 269 3.95 9.41 20.11
N GLU A 270 4.69 8.72 20.98
CA GLU A 270 4.79 7.27 20.97
C GLU A 270 3.50 6.69 21.58
N PRO A 271 2.72 5.89 20.83
CA PRO A 271 1.51 5.29 21.38
C PRO A 271 1.86 4.34 22.53
N GLN A 272 1.35 4.60 23.73
CA GLN A 272 1.63 3.75 24.89
C GLN A 272 0.60 2.62 24.98
N CYS A 273 1.08 1.41 25.28
CA CYS A 273 0.21 0.36 25.77
C CYS A 273 -0.13 0.66 27.24
N PRO A 274 -1.39 0.49 27.69
CA PRO A 274 -1.68 0.47 29.11
C PRO A 274 -0.77 -0.54 29.82
N PRO A 275 -0.36 -0.29 31.08
CA PRO A 275 0.30 -1.30 31.89
C PRO A 275 -0.54 -2.58 31.89
N LEU A 276 0.09 -3.74 31.66
CA LEU A 276 -0.61 -5.01 31.78
C LEU A 276 -1.03 -5.16 33.25
N ASP A 277 -2.32 -5.31 33.50
CA ASP A 277 -2.81 -5.57 34.84
C ASP A 277 -2.23 -6.91 35.31
N ILE A 278 -1.68 -6.94 36.52
CA ILE A 278 -0.97 -8.10 37.08
C ILE A 278 -1.92 -9.30 37.25
N ALA A 279 -3.23 -9.09 37.12
CA ALA A 279 -4.27 -10.10 37.20
C ALA A 279 -4.41 -11.01 35.96
N ASP A 280 -3.78 -10.67 34.83
CA ASP A 280 -3.81 -11.45 33.57
C ASP A 280 -2.54 -12.31 33.33
N LEU A 281 -1.73 -12.52 34.37
CA LEU A 281 -0.56 -13.41 34.40
C LEU A 281 -0.87 -14.72 35.12
#